data_AF-A0A3D2QPN7-F1
#
_entry.id   AF-A0A3D2QPN7-F1
#
_cell.length_a   1.000
_cell.length_b   1.000
_cell.length_c   1.000
_cell.angle_alpha   90.00
_cell.angle_beta   90.00
_cell.angle_gamma   90.00
#
_symmetry.space_group_name_H-M   'P 1'
#
loop_
_entity.id
_entity.type
_entity.pdbx_description
1 polymer ?
#
loop_
_entity_poly.entity_id
_entity_poly.type
_entity_poly.pdbx_seq_one_letter_code
_entity_poly.pdbx_strand_id
1 'polypeptide(L)'
;MIIKNFTPFYGKHCETTAVGNLLQHCGLTLSEPMLFGIGEGLSFIYWDSKQMGFPFLGGRCKQDVLTENIAQRLNVKLEVKETASKAKAWEYVKSNIDRGIPVGLKLDMYFLEYFRDNIHFAGHYVAMYGYDEEFGYLVDGNAQVKSSLWSIAEARNYKGPMSSPNRAFTITATDKLPDMKSVIACAVNKNSEQYLNPPIQNISFKGIKKTANAIIKWLEKPGMTPQLIIQAGQLMDEGGTGGSLFRNMYRDFLKECDVLYPDMGFHEAYVKFAEIAPMWREVSQLICSAGEKSNAQQLKEASQILLDISSLEVEAMKLLFDNTVCFVK
;
A
#
# COMPACT_ATOMS: atom_id res chain seq x y z
N MET A 1 10.07 -27.45 -7.18
CA MET A 1 8.64 -27.55 -6.85
C MET A 1 7.91 -26.28 -7.27
N ILE A 2 6.85 -26.40 -8.08
CA ILE A 2 5.95 -25.29 -8.42
C ILE A 2 4.55 -25.74 -8.05
N ILE A 3 3.77 -24.87 -7.40
CA ILE A 3 2.38 -25.17 -7.05
C ILE A 3 1.58 -25.40 -8.34
N LYS A 4 0.91 -26.55 -8.42
CA LYS A 4 0.10 -26.92 -9.59
C LYS A 4 -1.09 -25.98 -9.74
N ASN A 5 -1.39 -25.59 -10.98
CA ASN A 5 -2.52 -24.71 -11.34
C ASN A 5 -2.50 -23.34 -10.63
N PHE A 6 -1.33 -22.87 -10.20
CA PHE A 6 -1.19 -21.53 -9.65
C PHE A 6 -1.56 -20.49 -10.72
N THR A 7 -2.57 -19.67 -10.43
CA THR A 7 -2.99 -18.57 -11.30
C THR A 7 -2.52 -17.27 -10.67
N PRO A 8 -1.64 -16.49 -11.33
CA PRO A 8 -1.13 -15.25 -10.75
C PRO A 8 -2.22 -14.17 -10.71
N PHE A 9 -2.21 -13.39 -9.65
CA PHE A 9 -2.93 -12.12 -9.53
C PHE A 9 -1.93 -10.98 -9.74
N TYR A 10 -2.26 -10.05 -10.62
CA TYR A 10 -1.41 -8.91 -10.95
C TYR A 10 -2.01 -7.61 -10.45
N GLY A 11 -1.18 -6.76 -9.87
CA GLY A 11 -1.59 -5.48 -9.32
C GLY A 11 -0.52 -4.39 -9.46
N LYS A 12 -0.82 -3.24 -8.88
CA LYS A 12 0.08 -2.08 -8.80
C LYS A 12 0.81 -2.04 -7.47
N HIS A 13 0.14 -2.37 -6.37
CA HIS A 13 0.69 -2.29 -5.03
C HIS A 13 1.16 -3.66 -4.54
N CYS A 14 2.40 -3.71 -4.05
CA CYS A 14 3.06 -4.97 -3.72
C CYS A 14 2.35 -5.76 -2.61
N GLU A 15 1.85 -5.09 -1.57
CA GLU A 15 1.17 -5.74 -0.44
C GLU A 15 -0.19 -6.33 -0.85
N THR A 16 -1.03 -5.57 -1.56
CA THR A 16 -2.32 -6.05 -2.09
C THR A 16 -2.13 -7.12 -3.15
N THR A 17 -1.09 -7.03 -3.97
CA THR A 17 -0.76 -8.06 -4.97
C THR A 17 -0.37 -9.38 -4.29
N ALA A 18 0.49 -9.31 -3.27
CA ALA A 18 0.89 -10.51 -2.52
C ALA A 18 -0.32 -11.17 -1.86
N VAL A 19 -1.17 -10.38 -1.18
CA VAL A 19 -2.40 -10.87 -0.54
C VAL A 19 -3.39 -11.41 -1.57
N GLY A 20 -3.58 -10.73 -2.70
CA GLY A 20 -4.47 -11.15 -3.78
C GLY A 20 -4.08 -12.50 -4.38
N ASN A 21 -2.79 -12.78 -4.55
CA ASN A 21 -2.31 -14.09 -4.99
C ASN A 21 -2.64 -15.20 -3.97
N LEU A 22 -2.44 -14.93 -2.69
CA LEU A 22 -2.73 -15.89 -1.62
C LEU A 22 -4.23 -16.17 -1.49
N LEU A 23 -5.07 -15.12 -1.57
CA LEU A 23 -6.54 -15.24 -1.54
C LEU A 23 -7.08 -15.97 -2.78
N GLN A 24 -6.60 -15.60 -3.98
CA GLN A 24 -7.03 -16.23 -5.23
C GLN A 24 -6.74 -17.73 -5.20
N HIS A 25 -5.57 -18.11 -4.68
CA HIS A 25 -5.20 -19.52 -4.53
C HIS A 25 -6.09 -20.29 -3.56
N CYS A 26 -6.63 -19.64 -2.52
CA CYS A 26 -7.62 -20.25 -1.63
C CYS A 26 -9.07 -20.08 -2.09
N GLY A 27 -9.30 -19.69 -3.36
CA GLY A 27 -10.61 -19.61 -3.99
C GLY A 27 -11.33 -18.26 -3.84
N LEU A 28 -10.65 -17.21 -3.36
CA LEU A 28 -11.22 -15.88 -3.16
C LEU A 28 -10.59 -14.86 -4.10
N THR A 29 -11.34 -14.46 -5.12
CA THR A 29 -10.89 -13.48 -6.10
C THR A 29 -11.61 -12.16 -5.87
N LEU A 30 -10.84 -11.11 -5.57
CA LEU A 30 -11.30 -9.74 -5.43
C LEU A 30 -10.41 -8.84 -6.30
N SER A 31 -10.96 -7.72 -6.77
CA SER A 31 -10.16 -6.71 -7.46
C SER A 31 -9.11 -6.10 -6.51
N GLU A 32 -8.02 -5.54 -7.06
CA GLU A 32 -7.04 -4.84 -6.23
C GLU A 32 -7.63 -3.64 -5.48
N PRO A 33 -8.49 -2.79 -6.08
CA PRO A 33 -9.20 -1.74 -5.36
C PRO A 33 -10.03 -2.29 -4.19
N MET A 34 -10.78 -3.38 -4.40
CA MET A 34 -11.56 -4.01 -3.33
C MET A 34 -10.67 -4.46 -2.16
N LEU A 35 -9.53 -5.11 -2.44
CA LEU A 35 -8.55 -5.50 -1.43
C LEU A 35 -8.02 -4.28 -0.65
N PHE A 36 -7.69 -3.19 -1.34
CA PHE A 36 -7.22 -1.97 -0.71
C PHE A 36 -8.28 -1.30 0.18
N GLY A 37 -9.53 -1.24 -0.29
CA GLY A 37 -10.65 -0.67 0.44
C GLY A 37 -11.00 -1.45 1.70
N ILE A 38 -11.18 -2.78 1.60
CA ILE A 38 -11.49 -3.62 2.76
C ILE A 38 -10.31 -3.71 3.74
N GLY A 39 -9.08 -3.52 3.25
CA GLY A 39 -7.88 -3.42 4.07
C GLY A 39 -7.74 -2.10 4.85
N GLU A 40 -8.72 -1.19 4.75
CA GLU A 40 -8.68 0.14 5.37
C GLU A 40 -7.45 0.93 4.89
N GLY A 41 -7.14 0.78 3.60
CA GLY A 41 -5.85 1.16 3.03
C GLY A 41 -5.60 2.66 2.97
N LEU A 42 -6.63 3.49 2.79
CA LEU A 42 -6.44 4.92 2.59
C LEU A 42 -5.98 5.61 3.88
N SER A 43 -4.85 6.31 3.79
CA SER A 43 -4.40 7.23 4.82
C SER A 43 -3.47 8.28 4.21
N PHE A 44 -2.77 9.03 5.05
CA PHE A 44 -1.65 9.85 4.63
C PHE A 44 -0.65 9.93 5.78
N ILE A 45 0.65 10.00 5.46
CA ILE A 45 1.69 10.32 6.44
C ILE A 45 2.73 11.25 5.83
N TYR A 46 3.09 12.29 6.58
CA TYR A 46 4.29 13.08 6.37
C TYR A 46 5.28 12.79 7.47
N TRP A 47 6.45 12.26 7.14
CA TRP A 47 7.50 12.00 8.12
C TRP A 47 8.80 12.65 7.72
N ASP A 48 9.35 13.48 8.61
CA ASP A 48 10.56 14.23 8.37
C ASP A 48 11.42 14.16 9.63
N SER A 49 12.59 13.54 9.51
CA SER A 49 13.50 13.33 10.63
C SER A 49 14.93 13.67 10.22
N LYS A 50 15.75 14.08 11.20
CA LYS A 50 17.16 14.47 10.95
C LYS A 50 18.03 13.35 10.38
N GLN A 51 17.59 12.10 10.51
CA GLN A 51 18.31 10.92 10.01
C GLN A 51 17.93 10.57 8.57
N MET A 52 16.91 11.24 8.00
CA MET A 52 16.46 11.03 6.62
C MET A 52 17.04 12.12 5.72
N GLY A 53 17.50 11.73 4.53
CA GLY A 53 17.96 12.68 3.51
C GLY A 53 16.84 13.58 2.98
N PHE A 54 15.59 13.08 2.97
CA PHE A 54 14.40 13.82 2.54
C PHE A 54 13.14 13.34 3.28
N PRO A 55 12.06 14.14 3.34
CA PRO A 55 10.80 13.72 3.97
C PRO A 55 10.14 12.54 3.25
N PHE A 56 9.63 11.58 4.01
CA PHE A 56 8.79 10.50 3.50
C PHE A 56 7.32 10.93 3.44
N LEU A 57 6.70 10.76 2.27
CA LEU A 57 5.27 10.93 2.06
C LEU A 57 4.67 9.56 1.74
N GLY A 58 3.69 9.13 2.54
CA GLY A 58 2.99 7.87 2.33
C GLY A 58 1.49 8.09 2.15
N GLY A 59 0.86 7.36 1.23
CA GLY A 59 -0.58 7.50 0.91
C GLY A 59 -1.48 6.43 1.49
N ARG A 60 -0.96 5.57 2.37
CA ARG A 60 -1.69 4.41 2.88
C ARG A 60 -1.47 4.17 4.37
N CYS A 61 -2.27 3.28 4.95
CA CYS A 61 -2.10 2.77 6.29
C CYS A 61 -0.74 2.04 6.46
N LYS A 62 -0.39 1.75 7.72
CA LYS A 62 0.88 1.11 8.05
C LYS A 62 1.02 -0.23 7.32
N GLN A 63 2.26 -0.55 6.93
CA GLN A 63 2.67 -1.88 6.47
C GLN A 63 2.14 -2.97 7.40
N ASP A 64 1.84 -4.14 6.84
CA ASP A 64 1.33 -5.33 7.54
C ASP A 64 -0.13 -5.20 8.00
N VAL A 65 -0.54 -4.02 8.47
CA VAL A 65 -1.92 -3.74 8.94
C VAL A 65 -2.94 -3.91 7.83
N LEU A 66 -2.61 -3.54 6.59
CA LEU A 66 -3.49 -3.75 5.43
C LEU A 66 -3.83 -5.23 5.26
N THR A 67 -2.82 -6.09 5.32
CA THR A 67 -2.97 -7.56 5.21
C THR A 67 -3.78 -8.12 6.38
N GLU A 68 -3.50 -7.65 7.60
CA GLU A 68 -4.22 -8.06 8.82
C GLU A 68 -5.70 -7.68 8.75
N ASN A 69 -6.01 -6.46 8.32
CA ASN A 69 -7.37 -5.98 8.11
C ASN A 69 -8.10 -6.81 7.05
N ILE A 70 -7.50 -7.04 5.88
CA ILE A 70 -8.11 -7.89 4.84
C ILE A 70 -8.45 -9.26 5.42
N ALA A 71 -7.51 -9.89 6.12
CA ALA A 71 -7.71 -11.22 6.66
C ALA A 71 -8.84 -11.27 7.71
N GLN A 72 -8.85 -10.30 8.63
CA GLN A 72 -9.89 -10.17 9.64
C GLN A 72 -11.27 -9.94 8.99
N ARG A 73 -11.35 -9.03 8.02
CA ARG A 73 -12.59 -8.63 7.35
C ARG A 73 -13.19 -9.77 6.53
N LEU A 74 -12.35 -10.50 5.80
CA LEU A 74 -12.78 -11.66 5.01
C LEU A 74 -12.96 -12.93 5.85
N ASN A 75 -12.73 -12.86 7.16
CA ASN A 75 -12.77 -14.01 8.06
C ASN A 75 -11.89 -15.17 7.54
N VAL A 76 -10.71 -14.87 7.03
CA VAL A 76 -9.72 -15.88 6.59
C VAL A 76 -8.63 -16.04 7.63
N LYS A 77 -8.01 -17.21 7.69
CA LYS A 77 -6.92 -17.46 8.63
C LYS A 77 -5.61 -16.92 8.05
N LEU A 78 -5.06 -15.89 8.68
CA LEU A 78 -3.72 -15.38 8.42
C LEU A 78 -2.73 -16.01 9.42
N GLU A 79 -1.72 -16.71 8.91
CA GLU A 79 -0.61 -17.19 9.72
C GLU A 79 0.66 -16.43 9.36
N VAL A 80 1.22 -15.71 10.32
CA VAL A 80 2.44 -14.92 10.18
C VAL A 80 3.57 -15.57 10.97
N LYS A 81 4.76 -15.67 10.36
CA LYS A 81 5.99 -16.10 11.02
C LYS A 81 7.10 -15.08 10.83
N GLU A 82 7.84 -14.85 11.91
CA GLU A 82 9.09 -14.09 11.90
C GLU A 82 10.16 -14.88 12.66
N THR A 83 11.40 -14.79 12.18
CA THR A 83 12.53 -15.46 12.83
C THR A 83 13.84 -14.81 12.40
N ALA A 84 14.84 -14.79 13.28
CA ALA A 84 16.19 -14.35 12.93
C ALA A 84 17.01 -15.41 12.16
N SER A 85 16.50 -16.65 12.04
CA SER A 85 17.22 -17.76 11.39
C SER A 85 16.79 -17.93 9.93
N LYS A 86 17.70 -17.67 9.00
CA LYS A 86 17.49 -17.92 7.56
C LYS A 86 17.07 -19.37 7.27
N ALA A 87 17.66 -20.34 7.98
CA ALA A 87 17.33 -21.76 7.81
C ALA A 87 15.88 -22.07 8.19
N LYS A 88 15.44 -21.65 9.40
CA LYS A 88 14.04 -21.83 9.84
C LYS A 88 13.06 -21.06 8.94
N ALA A 89 13.44 -19.87 8.53
CA ALA A 89 12.69 -19.03 7.61
C ALA A 89 12.49 -19.69 6.24
N TRP A 90 13.50 -20.42 5.75
CA TRP A 90 13.41 -21.19 4.51
C TRP A 90 12.56 -22.44 4.67
N GLU A 91 12.74 -23.19 5.75
CA GLU A 91 11.96 -24.39 6.05
C GLU A 91 10.44 -24.10 6.11
N TYR A 92 10.05 -22.97 6.69
CA TYR A 92 8.66 -22.52 6.69
C TYR A 92 8.12 -22.28 5.27
N VAL A 93 8.88 -21.58 4.43
CA VAL A 93 8.47 -21.29 3.05
C VAL A 93 8.36 -22.60 2.25
N LYS A 94 9.41 -23.41 2.30
CA LYS A 94 9.50 -24.69 1.62
C LYS A 94 8.35 -25.62 1.99
N SER A 95 8.07 -25.80 3.28
CA SER A 95 7.03 -26.72 3.77
C SER A 95 5.60 -26.27 3.41
N ASN A 96 5.36 -24.97 3.20
CA ASN A 96 4.07 -24.49 2.69
C ASN A 96 3.95 -24.73 1.18
N ILE A 97 4.98 -24.39 0.39
CA ILE A 97 4.97 -24.59 -1.07
C ILE A 97 4.86 -26.07 -1.42
N ASP A 98 5.56 -26.95 -0.69
CA ASP A 98 5.47 -28.40 -0.86
C ASP A 98 4.06 -28.95 -0.60
N ARG A 99 3.27 -28.27 0.26
CA ARG A 99 1.84 -28.56 0.51
C ARG A 99 0.89 -27.85 -0.46
N GLY A 100 1.41 -27.16 -1.47
CA GLY A 100 0.60 -26.43 -2.42
C GLY A 100 0.06 -25.09 -1.89
N ILE A 101 0.67 -24.48 -0.87
CA ILE A 101 0.25 -23.21 -0.28
C ILE A 101 1.26 -22.11 -0.66
N PRO A 102 0.86 -21.06 -1.40
CA PRO A 102 1.74 -19.94 -1.71
C PRO A 102 2.03 -19.11 -0.46
N VAL A 103 3.19 -18.46 -0.44
CA VAL A 103 3.69 -17.75 0.74
C VAL A 103 3.94 -16.30 0.40
N GLY A 104 3.33 -15.38 1.15
CA GLY A 104 3.65 -13.96 1.12
C GLY A 104 4.98 -13.72 1.84
N LEU A 105 5.87 -12.96 1.23
CA LEU A 105 7.17 -12.60 1.80
C LEU A 105 7.29 -11.09 1.92
N LYS A 106 7.89 -10.62 3.02
CA LYS A 106 8.35 -9.23 3.15
C LYS A 106 9.86 -9.18 2.93
N LEU A 107 10.30 -8.30 2.04
CA LEU A 107 11.64 -8.30 1.44
C LEU A 107 12.22 -6.88 1.38
N ASP A 108 13.55 -6.79 1.33
CA ASP A 108 14.26 -5.62 0.84
C ASP A 108 14.55 -5.75 -0.66
N MET A 109 14.02 -4.80 -1.45
CA MET A 109 14.17 -4.79 -2.90
C MET A 109 15.63 -4.69 -3.37
N TYR A 110 16.53 -4.13 -2.55
CA TYR A 110 17.95 -3.98 -2.86
C TYR A 110 18.62 -5.30 -3.28
N PHE A 111 18.22 -6.41 -2.66
CA PHE A 111 18.84 -7.71 -2.89
C PHE A 111 18.19 -8.49 -4.04
N LEU A 112 17.12 -7.97 -4.64
CA LEU A 112 16.36 -8.70 -5.65
C LEU A 112 16.94 -8.46 -7.03
N GLU A 113 17.50 -9.51 -7.63
CA GLU A 113 18.30 -9.46 -8.88
C GLU A 113 17.55 -8.90 -10.10
N TYR A 114 16.22 -8.87 -10.06
CA TYR A 114 15.38 -8.33 -11.13
C TYR A 114 15.06 -6.84 -10.96
N PHE A 115 15.36 -6.23 -9.80
CA PHE A 115 15.35 -4.78 -9.63
C PHE A 115 16.68 -4.21 -10.11
N ARG A 116 16.60 -3.12 -10.87
CA ARG A 116 17.79 -2.42 -11.41
C ARG A 116 18.32 -1.34 -10.47
N ASP A 117 17.48 -0.89 -9.54
CA ASP A 117 17.80 0.19 -8.61
C ASP A 117 18.35 -0.39 -7.30
N ASN A 118 19.57 -0.01 -6.97
CA ASN A 118 20.26 -0.44 -5.75
C ASN A 118 19.83 0.42 -4.54
N ILE A 119 18.53 0.42 -4.21
CA ILE A 119 17.96 1.18 -3.10
C ILE A 119 17.40 0.24 -2.03
N HIS A 120 17.80 0.45 -0.78
CA HIS A 120 17.25 -0.27 0.37
C HIS A 120 15.79 0.15 0.64
N PHE A 121 14.87 -0.80 0.50
CA PHE A 121 13.46 -0.65 0.86
C PHE A 121 12.92 -1.99 1.37
N ALA A 122 13.11 -2.24 2.66
CA ALA A 122 12.70 -3.47 3.36
C ALA A 122 11.19 -3.56 3.68
N GLY A 123 10.37 -2.77 2.97
CA GLY A 123 8.91 -2.72 3.07
C GLY A 123 8.20 -3.30 1.86
N HIS A 124 8.89 -4.10 1.04
CA HIS A 124 8.35 -4.69 -0.19
C HIS A 124 7.72 -6.05 0.05
N TYR A 125 6.73 -6.41 -0.76
CA TYR A 125 5.97 -7.66 -0.62
C TYR A 125 5.87 -8.41 -1.94
N VAL A 126 6.00 -9.73 -1.89
CA VAL A 126 5.80 -10.62 -3.05
C VAL A 126 5.04 -11.87 -2.63
N ALA A 127 4.40 -12.54 -3.58
CA ALA A 127 3.90 -13.90 -3.37
C ALA A 127 4.86 -14.91 -4.01
N MET A 128 5.32 -15.89 -3.23
CA MET A 128 6.15 -16.99 -3.70
C MET A 128 5.29 -18.23 -3.93
N TYR A 129 5.37 -18.81 -5.13
CA TYR A 129 4.52 -19.94 -5.55
C TYR A 129 5.34 -21.18 -5.98
N GLY A 130 6.66 -21.09 -5.94
CA GLY A 130 7.54 -22.19 -6.31
C GLY A 130 8.99 -21.91 -5.97
N TYR A 131 9.81 -22.96 -6.03
CA TYR A 131 11.26 -22.89 -5.96
C TYR A 131 11.89 -24.08 -6.69
N ASP A 132 13.15 -23.98 -7.07
CA ASP A 132 14.02 -25.11 -7.41
C ASP A 132 15.30 -25.08 -6.55
N GLU A 133 16.36 -25.75 -6.96
CA GLU A 133 17.62 -25.78 -6.20
C GLU A 133 18.29 -24.41 -6.10
N GLU A 134 18.01 -23.51 -7.04
CA GLU A 134 18.77 -22.26 -7.23
C GLU A 134 17.88 -21.02 -7.12
N PHE A 135 16.62 -21.10 -7.56
CA PHE A 135 15.70 -19.96 -7.67
C PHE A 135 14.41 -20.12 -6.88
N GLY A 136 13.89 -18.99 -6.40
CA GLY A 136 12.49 -18.85 -6.00
C GLY A 136 11.67 -18.21 -7.11
N TYR A 137 10.43 -18.67 -7.29
CA TYR A 137 9.47 -18.17 -8.28
C TYR A 137 8.42 -17.31 -7.60
N LEU A 138 8.31 -16.06 -8.04
CA LEU A 138 7.59 -14.98 -7.36
C LEU A 138 6.57 -14.31 -8.29
N VAL A 139 5.53 -13.73 -7.69
CA VAL A 139 4.69 -12.70 -8.30
C VAL A 139 4.99 -11.39 -7.58
N ASP A 140 5.40 -10.39 -8.36
CA ASP A 140 5.78 -9.06 -7.89
C ASP A 140 5.09 -8.02 -8.78
N GLY A 141 4.12 -7.28 -8.19
CA GLY A 141 3.28 -6.33 -8.90
C GLY A 141 2.57 -6.95 -10.11
N ASN A 142 2.98 -6.56 -11.32
CA ASN A 142 2.37 -6.98 -12.58
C ASN A 142 3.18 -8.05 -13.33
N ALA A 143 4.12 -8.72 -12.67
CA ALA A 143 5.01 -9.68 -13.32
C ALA A 143 5.21 -10.95 -12.49
N GLN A 144 5.40 -12.07 -13.20
CA GLN A 144 6.05 -13.25 -12.65
C GLN A 144 7.55 -13.13 -12.85
N VAL A 145 8.30 -13.27 -11.77
CA VAL A 145 9.75 -13.09 -11.73
C VAL A 145 10.41 -14.23 -10.97
N LYS A 146 11.74 -14.31 -11.06
CA LYS A 146 12.54 -15.21 -10.23
C LYS A 146 13.77 -14.47 -9.70
N SER A 147 14.24 -14.91 -8.55
CA SER A 147 15.49 -14.44 -7.92
C SER A 147 16.16 -15.63 -7.25
N SER A 148 17.49 -15.62 -7.14
CA SER A 148 18.20 -16.71 -6.48
C SER A 148 17.76 -16.89 -5.03
N LEU A 149 17.80 -18.13 -4.53
CA LEU A 149 17.46 -18.43 -3.13
C LEU A 149 18.37 -17.68 -2.15
N TRP A 150 19.62 -17.43 -2.53
CA TRP A 150 20.55 -16.60 -1.77
C TRP A 150 20.03 -15.15 -1.67
N SER A 151 19.68 -14.54 -2.81
CA SER A 151 19.16 -13.18 -2.88
C SER A 151 17.87 -13.01 -2.09
N ILE A 152 16.94 -13.97 -2.19
CA ILE A 152 15.72 -14.00 -1.37
C ILE A 152 16.05 -14.11 0.13
N ALA A 153 17.03 -14.93 0.52
CA ALA A 153 17.42 -15.08 1.92
C ALA A 153 18.09 -13.81 2.50
N GLU A 154 18.90 -13.10 1.71
CA GLU A 154 19.46 -11.81 2.13
C GLU A 154 18.38 -10.73 2.23
N ALA A 155 17.51 -10.61 1.22
CA ALA A 155 16.39 -9.67 1.19
C ALA A 155 15.49 -9.78 2.43
N ARG A 156 15.22 -11.02 2.87
CA ARG A 156 14.38 -11.33 4.03
C ARG A 156 15.05 -11.07 5.38
N ASN A 157 16.37 -11.17 5.42
CA ASN A 157 17.13 -11.10 6.67
C ASN A 157 17.82 -9.74 6.88
N TYR A 158 17.64 -8.79 5.97
CA TYR A 158 18.16 -7.44 6.10
C TYR A 158 17.69 -6.79 7.40
N LYS A 159 18.57 -5.98 7.99
CA LYS A 159 18.33 -5.24 9.24
C LYS A 159 18.41 -3.75 8.95
N GLY A 160 17.26 -3.11 8.83
CA GLY A 160 17.19 -1.68 8.60
C GLY A 160 15.77 -1.13 8.75
N PRO A 161 15.55 0.14 8.37
CA PRO A 161 14.23 0.75 8.39
C PRO A 161 13.21 -0.12 7.66
N MET A 162 12.01 -0.27 8.23
CA MET A 162 10.88 -1.05 7.69
C MET A 162 11.08 -2.58 7.62
N SER A 163 12.27 -3.11 7.93
CA SER A 163 12.54 -4.54 7.90
C SER A 163 11.77 -5.31 8.98
N SER A 164 11.33 -6.52 8.65
CA SER A 164 10.78 -7.50 9.59
C SER A 164 11.56 -8.82 9.46
N PRO A 165 12.16 -9.36 10.54
CA PRO A 165 13.09 -10.50 10.46
C PRO A 165 12.48 -11.73 9.78
N ASN A 166 12.88 -11.97 8.53
CA ASN A 166 12.42 -13.05 7.66
C ASN A 166 10.89 -13.25 7.62
N ARG A 167 10.12 -12.16 7.74
CA ARG A 167 8.66 -12.23 7.81
C ARG A 167 8.08 -12.93 6.59
N ALA A 168 7.27 -13.95 6.86
CA ALA A 168 6.52 -14.70 5.87
C ALA A 168 5.11 -14.96 6.39
N PHE A 169 4.14 -15.04 5.48
CA PHE A 169 2.75 -15.28 5.85
C PHE A 169 2.01 -16.12 4.83
N THR A 170 0.98 -16.81 5.29
CA THR A 170 0.08 -17.60 4.46
C THR A 170 -1.36 -17.27 4.81
N ILE A 171 -2.25 -17.38 3.84
CA ILE A 171 -3.69 -17.22 4.04
C ILE A 171 -4.36 -18.54 3.65
N THR A 172 -5.28 -19.00 4.47
CA THR A 172 -6.15 -20.14 4.17
C THR A 172 -7.60 -19.73 4.37
N ALA A 173 -8.47 -20.13 3.44
CA ALA A 173 -9.91 -19.92 3.54
C ALA A 173 -10.48 -20.59 4.81
N THR A 174 -11.55 -20.01 5.34
CA THR A 174 -12.40 -20.66 6.35
C THR A 174 -13.67 -21.19 5.67
N ASP A 175 -14.45 -21.99 6.40
CA ASP A 175 -15.64 -22.66 5.85
C ASP A 175 -16.77 -21.69 5.43
N LYS A 176 -16.73 -20.43 5.88
CA LYS A 176 -17.80 -19.46 5.65
C LYS A 176 -17.23 -18.07 5.34
N LEU A 177 -17.53 -17.61 4.13
CA LEU A 177 -17.28 -16.23 3.73
C LEU A 177 -18.28 -15.29 4.41
N PRO A 178 -17.82 -14.09 4.81
CA PRO A 178 -18.70 -13.08 5.36
C PRO A 178 -19.58 -12.47 4.27
N ASP A 179 -20.65 -11.80 4.69
CA ASP A 179 -21.41 -10.94 3.79
C ASP A 179 -20.55 -9.75 3.35
N MET A 180 -20.28 -9.66 2.05
CA MET A 180 -19.40 -8.63 1.50
C MET A 180 -19.94 -7.22 1.73
N LYS A 181 -21.26 -7.04 1.79
CA LYS A 181 -21.87 -5.74 2.08
C LYS A 181 -21.53 -5.28 3.49
N SER A 182 -21.69 -6.14 4.49
CA SER A 182 -21.24 -5.87 5.87
C SER A 182 -19.73 -5.65 5.97
N VAL A 183 -18.92 -6.41 5.22
CA VAL A 183 -17.46 -6.24 5.19
C VAL A 183 -17.08 -4.84 4.71
N ILE A 184 -17.63 -4.42 3.57
CA ILE A 184 -17.37 -3.11 2.97
C ILE A 184 -17.84 -2.00 3.91
N ALA A 185 -19.06 -2.11 4.46
CA ALA A 185 -19.59 -1.15 5.41
C ALA A 185 -18.64 -0.93 6.60
N CYS A 186 -18.20 -2.03 7.21
CA CYS A 186 -17.36 -1.95 8.39
C CYS A 186 -15.95 -1.42 8.09
N ALA A 187 -15.34 -1.83 6.96
CA ALA A 187 -14.03 -1.34 6.55
C ALA A 187 -14.07 0.16 6.21
N VAL A 188 -15.07 0.60 5.43
CA VAL A 188 -15.23 2.02 5.08
C VAL A 188 -15.50 2.86 6.32
N ASN A 189 -16.38 2.41 7.21
CA ASN A 189 -16.66 3.12 8.45
C ASN A 189 -15.40 3.28 9.30
N LYS A 190 -14.65 2.18 9.49
CA LYS A 190 -13.46 2.19 10.33
C LYS A 190 -12.33 3.02 9.72
N ASN A 191 -12.12 2.91 8.41
CA ASN A 191 -11.14 3.72 7.70
C ASN A 191 -11.49 5.21 7.78
N SER A 192 -12.77 5.56 7.62
CA SER A 192 -13.27 6.94 7.77
C SER A 192 -13.08 7.48 9.18
N GLU A 193 -13.43 6.68 10.20
CA GLU A 193 -13.22 7.05 11.61
C GLU A 193 -11.75 7.33 11.91
N GLN A 194 -10.84 6.44 11.52
CA GLN A 194 -9.39 6.61 11.73
C GLN A 194 -8.85 7.81 10.95
N TYR A 195 -9.32 8.02 9.73
CA TYR A 195 -8.86 9.12 8.88
C TYR A 195 -9.27 10.48 9.46
N LEU A 196 -10.50 10.59 9.98
CA LEU A 196 -11.05 11.80 10.59
C LEU A 196 -10.49 12.07 12.00
N ASN A 197 -9.99 11.04 12.68
CA ASN A 197 -9.43 11.13 14.04
C ASN A 197 -7.93 10.74 14.08
N PRO A 198 -7.05 11.42 13.32
CA PRO A 198 -5.64 11.04 13.30
C PRO A 198 -4.98 11.34 14.65
N PRO A 199 -4.14 10.43 15.17
CA PRO A 199 -3.58 10.52 16.53
C PRO A 199 -2.50 11.62 16.65
N ILE A 200 -1.91 12.04 15.54
CA ILE A 200 -0.89 13.09 15.48
C ILE A 200 -1.09 13.96 14.23
N GLN A 201 -0.43 15.12 14.19
CA GLN A 201 -0.53 16.11 13.10
C GLN A 201 0.12 15.65 11.78
N ASN A 202 0.83 14.52 11.78
CA ASN A 202 1.53 14.01 10.63
C ASN A 202 0.69 13.06 9.77
N ILE A 203 -0.53 12.71 10.22
CA ILE A 203 -1.33 11.64 9.63
C ILE A 203 -2.65 12.17 9.05
N SER A 204 -3.16 11.49 8.01
CA SER A 204 -4.42 11.80 7.32
C SER A 204 -4.47 13.26 6.85
N PHE A 205 -5.65 13.88 6.84
CA PHE A 205 -5.82 15.28 6.43
C PHE A 205 -4.92 16.27 7.19
N LYS A 206 -4.64 16.02 8.49
CA LYS A 206 -3.71 16.87 9.26
C LYS A 206 -2.29 16.78 8.71
N GLY A 207 -1.87 15.57 8.32
CA GLY A 207 -0.59 15.34 7.63
C GLY A 207 -0.51 16.05 6.28
N ILE A 208 -1.60 16.06 5.51
CA ILE A 208 -1.67 16.77 4.23
C ILE A 208 -1.49 18.28 4.46
N LYS A 209 -2.20 18.88 5.44
CA LYS A 209 -2.02 20.29 5.83
C LYS A 209 -0.60 20.58 6.31
N LYS A 210 -0.01 19.68 7.08
CA LYS A 210 1.38 19.81 7.53
C LYS A 210 2.35 19.80 6.35
N THR A 211 2.11 18.94 5.37
CA THR A 211 2.91 18.84 4.14
C THR A 211 2.82 20.13 3.34
N ALA A 212 1.62 20.66 3.11
CA ALA A 212 1.41 21.94 2.43
C ALA A 212 2.33 23.04 2.99
N ASN A 213 2.34 23.20 4.32
CA ASN A 213 3.19 24.19 4.99
C ASN A 213 4.69 23.88 4.93
N ALA A 214 5.07 22.60 4.84
CA ALA A 214 6.47 22.19 4.83
C ALA A 214 7.10 22.34 3.44
N ILE A 215 6.36 21.99 2.37
CA ILE A 215 6.90 21.91 1.02
C ILE A 215 7.36 23.26 0.49
N ILE A 216 6.72 24.36 0.91
CA ILE A 216 7.10 25.72 0.48
C ILE A 216 8.55 26.08 0.84
N LYS A 217 9.15 25.42 1.83
CA LYS A 217 10.52 25.66 2.31
C LYS A 217 11.51 24.60 1.85
N TRP A 218 11.10 23.63 1.03
CA TRP A 218 11.96 22.52 0.66
C TRP A 218 13.23 22.95 -0.08
N LEU A 219 13.15 23.93 -0.98
CA LEU A 219 14.34 24.45 -1.68
C LEU A 219 15.34 25.16 -0.76
N GLU A 220 14.88 25.67 0.39
CA GLU A 220 15.70 26.37 1.38
C GLU A 220 16.21 25.42 2.47
N LYS A 221 15.69 24.18 2.52
CA LYS A 221 15.99 23.22 3.58
C LYS A 221 17.40 22.65 3.40
N PRO A 222 18.29 22.75 4.42
CA PRO A 222 19.60 22.15 4.37
C PRO A 222 19.54 20.64 4.06
N GLY A 223 20.32 20.20 3.07
CA GLY A 223 20.38 18.80 2.63
C GLY A 223 19.31 18.39 1.61
N MET A 224 18.28 19.21 1.38
CA MET A 224 17.25 18.94 0.38
C MET A 224 17.73 19.39 -1.01
N THR A 225 18.17 18.44 -1.84
CA THR A 225 18.61 18.74 -3.21
C THR A 225 17.42 18.79 -4.17
N PRO A 226 17.55 19.46 -5.32
CA PRO A 226 16.54 19.41 -6.38
C PRO A 226 16.17 17.98 -6.80
N GLN A 227 17.14 17.06 -6.83
CA GLN A 227 16.89 15.64 -7.16
C GLN A 227 16.03 14.95 -6.10
N LEU A 228 16.21 15.27 -4.81
CA LEU A 228 15.37 14.72 -3.74
C LEU A 228 13.94 15.26 -3.80
N ILE A 229 13.76 16.52 -4.24
CA ILE A 229 12.42 17.09 -4.48
C ILE A 229 11.74 16.36 -5.63
N ILE A 230 12.45 16.13 -6.75
CA ILE A 230 11.93 15.35 -7.88
C ILE A 230 11.55 13.93 -7.43
N GLN A 231 12.44 13.27 -6.69
CA GLN A 231 12.20 11.93 -6.18
C GLN A 231 10.96 11.88 -5.28
N ALA A 232 10.76 12.88 -4.41
CA ALA A 232 9.56 12.97 -3.58
C ALA A 232 8.28 13.07 -4.42
N GLY A 233 8.29 13.86 -5.49
CA GLY A 233 7.17 13.95 -6.44
C GLY A 233 6.93 12.63 -7.19
N GLN A 234 7.98 12.01 -7.74
CA GLN A 234 7.90 10.74 -8.47
C GLN A 234 7.30 9.63 -7.61
N LEU A 235 7.75 9.48 -6.36
CA LEU A 235 7.25 8.47 -5.41
C LEU A 235 5.76 8.61 -5.08
N MET A 236 5.14 9.77 -5.37
CA MET A 236 3.70 9.96 -5.18
C MET A 236 2.88 9.22 -6.24
N ASP A 237 3.37 9.16 -7.48
CA ASP A 237 2.71 8.50 -8.61
C ASP A 237 3.27 7.11 -8.91
N GLU A 238 4.54 6.90 -8.60
CA GLU A 238 5.29 5.66 -8.80
C GLU A 238 5.43 4.88 -7.48
N GLY A 239 6.30 3.86 -7.43
CA GLY A 239 6.58 3.12 -6.19
C GLY A 239 5.44 2.21 -5.71
N GLY A 240 4.58 1.77 -6.62
CA GLY A 240 3.49 0.85 -6.31
C GLY A 240 2.32 1.49 -5.55
N THR A 241 2.09 2.80 -5.74
CA THR A 241 0.93 3.53 -5.20
C THR A 241 -0.33 3.38 -6.05
N GLY A 242 -0.20 2.91 -7.29
CA GLY A 242 -1.27 2.97 -8.29
C GLY A 242 -1.55 4.39 -8.81
N GLY A 243 -0.64 5.35 -8.54
CA GLY A 243 -0.81 6.76 -8.88
C GLY A 243 -1.56 7.55 -7.81
N SER A 244 -1.30 8.85 -7.74
CA SER A 244 -2.00 9.80 -6.86
C SER A 244 -1.97 9.39 -5.38
N LEU A 245 -0.86 8.82 -4.89
CA LEU A 245 -0.74 8.30 -3.51
C LEU A 245 -1.94 7.45 -3.08
N PHE A 246 -2.29 6.44 -3.89
CA PHE A 246 -3.41 5.51 -3.68
C PHE A 246 -4.83 6.08 -3.88
N ARG A 247 -5.00 7.37 -4.22
CA ARG A 247 -6.34 7.94 -4.42
C ARG A 247 -7.04 7.38 -5.66
N ASN A 248 -6.30 6.97 -6.70
CA ASN A 248 -6.88 6.23 -7.82
C ASN A 248 -7.49 4.91 -7.35
N MET A 249 -6.73 4.14 -6.55
CA MET A 249 -7.16 2.84 -6.05
C MET A 249 -8.37 2.96 -5.11
N TYR A 250 -8.39 3.96 -4.23
CA TYR A 250 -9.54 4.21 -3.36
C TYR A 250 -10.77 4.71 -4.11
N ARG A 251 -10.59 5.59 -5.11
CA ARG A 251 -11.69 6.01 -6.00
C ARG A 251 -12.31 4.81 -6.70
N ASP A 252 -11.48 3.93 -7.28
CA ASP A 252 -11.95 2.77 -8.03
C ASP A 252 -12.67 1.77 -7.10
N PHE A 253 -12.21 1.62 -5.86
CA PHE A 253 -12.91 0.88 -4.82
C PHE A 253 -14.30 1.44 -4.53
N LEU A 254 -14.41 2.76 -4.30
CA LEU A 254 -15.71 3.39 -4.04
C LEU A 254 -16.65 3.25 -5.24
N LYS A 255 -16.12 3.33 -6.47
CA LYS A 255 -16.89 3.10 -7.69
C LYS A 255 -17.42 1.68 -7.77
N GLU A 256 -16.58 0.68 -7.48
CA GLU A 256 -17.01 -0.73 -7.43
C GLU A 256 -18.11 -0.93 -6.38
N CYS A 257 -17.96 -0.35 -5.19
CA CYS A 257 -18.96 -0.42 -4.14
C CYS A 257 -20.28 0.29 -4.51
N ASP A 258 -20.23 1.43 -5.19
CA ASP A 258 -21.41 2.17 -5.67
C ASP A 258 -22.20 1.35 -6.70
N VAL A 259 -21.51 0.62 -7.57
CA VAL A 259 -22.14 -0.27 -8.55
C VAL A 259 -22.74 -1.52 -7.90
N LEU A 260 -22.03 -2.13 -6.95
CA LEU A 260 -22.46 -3.36 -6.29
C LEU A 260 -23.58 -3.12 -5.26
N TYR A 261 -23.52 -2.01 -4.54
CA TYR A 261 -24.39 -1.68 -3.41
C TYR A 261 -24.82 -0.20 -3.45
N PRO A 262 -25.62 0.19 -4.46
CA PRO A 262 -26.02 1.59 -4.65
C PRO A 262 -26.80 2.18 -3.46
N ASP A 263 -27.44 1.32 -2.66
CA ASP A 263 -28.18 1.72 -1.47
C ASP A 263 -27.29 2.11 -0.27
N MET A 264 -25.97 1.88 -0.36
CA MET A 264 -25.00 2.32 0.65
C MET A 264 -24.57 3.79 0.47
N GLY A 265 -24.97 4.44 -0.63
CA GLY A 265 -24.73 5.88 -0.81
C GLY A 265 -23.27 6.27 -1.06
N PHE A 266 -22.49 5.44 -1.76
CA PHE A 266 -21.08 5.74 -2.03
C PHE A 266 -20.85 6.74 -3.17
N HIS A 267 -21.85 6.98 -4.00
CA HIS A 267 -21.75 7.82 -5.19
C HIS A 267 -21.08 9.18 -4.96
N GLU A 268 -21.56 9.95 -3.97
CA GLU A 268 -21.06 11.31 -3.74
C GLU A 268 -19.60 11.31 -3.28
N ALA A 269 -19.23 10.38 -2.40
CA ALA A 269 -17.84 10.22 -1.97
C ALA A 269 -16.94 9.75 -3.13
N TYR A 270 -17.42 8.83 -3.98
CA TYR A 270 -16.74 8.43 -5.20
C TYR A 270 -16.46 9.63 -6.12
N VAL A 271 -17.46 10.48 -6.37
CA VAL A 271 -17.31 11.69 -7.20
C VAL A 271 -16.25 12.63 -6.62
N LYS A 272 -16.25 12.84 -5.29
CA LYS A 272 -15.19 13.63 -4.63
C LYS A 272 -13.82 13.01 -4.82
N PHE A 273 -13.66 11.69 -4.67
CA PHE A 273 -12.36 11.04 -4.92
C PHE A 273 -11.96 11.04 -6.40
N ALA A 274 -12.92 11.10 -7.33
CA ALA A 274 -12.66 11.30 -8.75
C ALA A 274 -12.12 12.70 -9.07
N GLU A 275 -12.48 13.71 -8.27
CA GLU A 275 -11.90 15.06 -8.30
C GLU A 275 -10.54 15.13 -7.58
N ILE A 276 -10.42 14.51 -6.41
CA ILE A 276 -9.19 14.54 -5.58
C ILE A 276 -8.01 13.81 -6.25
N ALA A 277 -8.26 12.69 -6.92
CA ALA A 277 -7.19 11.89 -7.53
C ALA A 277 -6.33 12.66 -8.56
N PRO A 278 -6.89 13.39 -9.54
CA PRO A 278 -6.09 14.21 -10.45
C PRO A 278 -5.38 15.38 -9.75
N MET A 279 -5.96 15.96 -8.67
CA MET A 279 -5.28 17.01 -7.90
C MET A 279 -3.97 16.50 -7.27
N TRP A 280 -3.96 15.26 -6.74
CA TRP A 280 -2.73 14.64 -6.23
C TRP A 280 -1.66 14.46 -7.30
N ARG A 281 -2.07 14.13 -8.53
CA ARG A 281 -1.16 14.02 -9.67
C ARG A 281 -0.60 15.40 -10.04
N GLU A 282 -1.42 16.44 -10.01
CA GLU A 282 -0.97 17.81 -10.22
C GLU A 282 0.05 18.24 -9.17
N VAL A 283 -0.17 17.93 -7.89
CA VAL A 283 0.81 18.15 -6.81
C VAL A 283 2.14 17.45 -7.11
N SER A 284 2.11 16.18 -7.51
CA SER A 284 3.32 15.43 -7.89
C SER A 284 4.08 16.14 -9.03
N GLN A 285 3.37 16.54 -10.08
CA GLN A 285 3.96 17.23 -11.23
C GLN A 285 4.56 18.59 -10.87
N LEU A 286 3.88 19.37 -10.03
CA LEU A 286 4.38 20.64 -9.53
C LEU A 286 5.62 20.47 -8.66
N ILE A 287 5.66 19.45 -7.79
CA ILE A 287 6.84 19.11 -6.98
C ILE A 287 8.01 18.72 -7.88
N CYS A 288 7.81 17.83 -8.85
CA CYS A 288 8.85 17.46 -9.81
C CYS A 288 9.38 18.68 -10.56
N SER A 289 8.49 19.50 -11.12
CA SER A 289 8.91 20.68 -11.85
C SER A 289 9.62 21.70 -10.96
N ALA A 290 9.26 21.81 -9.67
CA ALA A 290 9.94 22.68 -8.73
C ALA A 290 11.40 22.27 -8.51
N GLY A 291 11.68 20.97 -8.45
CA GLY A 291 13.05 20.46 -8.42
C GLY A 291 13.77 20.73 -9.74
N GLU A 292 13.18 20.39 -10.88
CA GLU A 292 13.79 20.59 -12.21
C GLU A 292 14.19 22.06 -12.47
N LYS A 293 13.32 22.99 -12.09
CA LYS A 293 13.49 24.43 -12.35
C LYS A 293 14.06 25.19 -11.16
N SER A 294 14.21 24.53 -10.01
CA SER A 294 14.56 25.16 -8.73
C SER A 294 13.65 26.35 -8.39
N ASN A 295 12.35 26.19 -8.65
CA ASN A 295 11.36 27.28 -8.57
C ASN A 295 10.41 27.11 -7.38
N ALA A 296 10.53 28.03 -6.40
CA ALA A 296 9.70 28.03 -5.21
C ALA A 296 8.21 28.31 -5.49
N GLN A 297 7.87 28.95 -6.61
CA GLN A 297 6.48 29.25 -6.97
C GLN A 297 5.65 27.97 -7.17
N GLN A 298 6.25 26.94 -7.75
CA GLN A 298 5.57 25.66 -7.98
C GLN A 298 5.30 24.91 -6.68
N LEU A 299 6.17 25.05 -5.67
CA LEU A 299 5.92 24.52 -4.32
C LEU A 299 4.79 25.27 -3.61
N LYS A 300 4.63 26.57 -3.86
CA LYS A 300 3.51 27.37 -3.33
C LYS A 300 2.18 26.95 -3.97
N GLU A 301 2.16 26.72 -5.28
CA GLU A 301 1.00 26.21 -6.01
C GLU A 301 0.62 24.80 -5.51
N ALA A 302 1.58 23.89 -5.43
CA ALA A 302 1.37 22.55 -4.85
C ALA A 302 0.85 22.63 -3.41
N SER A 303 1.34 23.59 -2.61
CA SER A 303 0.88 23.80 -1.24
C SER A 303 -0.60 24.19 -1.19
N GLN A 304 -1.05 25.06 -2.10
CA GLN A 304 -2.46 25.47 -2.13
C GLN A 304 -3.36 24.27 -2.48
N ILE A 305 -2.98 23.49 -3.50
CA ILE A 305 -3.72 22.29 -3.90
C ILE A 305 -3.78 21.27 -2.75
N LEU A 306 -2.69 21.07 -2.00
CA LEU A 306 -2.69 20.19 -0.82
C LEU A 306 -3.66 20.65 0.27
N LEU A 307 -3.83 21.97 0.48
CA LEU A 307 -4.82 22.48 1.44
C LEU A 307 -6.26 22.20 0.98
N ASP A 308 -6.51 22.31 -0.33
CA ASP A 308 -7.80 22.03 -0.95
C ASP A 308 -8.12 20.53 -0.87
N ILE A 309 -7.16 19.67 -1.28
CA ILE A 309 -7.22 18.21 -1.13
C ILE A 309 -7.54 17.85 0.33
N SER A 310 -6.84 18.45 1.29
CA SER A 310 -7.07 18.14 2.70
C SER A 310 -8.50 18.43 3.14
N SER A 311 -9.14 19.46 2.58
CA SER A 311 -10.51 19.84 2.93
C SER A 311 -11.51 18.90 2.26
N LEU A 312 -11.31 18.62 0.95
CA LEU A 312 -12.13 17.70 0.18
C LEU A 312 -12.08 16.26 0.72
N GLU A 313 -10.91 15.77 1.14
CA GLU A 313 -10.79 14.44 1.75
C GLU A 313 -11.54 14.37 3.09
N VAL A 314 -11.58 15.45 3.89
CA VAL A 314 -12.39 15.47 5.12
C VAL A 314 -13.88 15.39 4.80
N GLU A 315 -14.35 16.10 3.78
CA GLU A 315 -15.74 16.03 3.35
C GLU A 315 -16.12 14.63 2.85
N ALA A 316 -15.32 14.06 1.96
CA ALA A 316 -15.54 12.72 1.42
C ALA A 316 -15.56 11.66 2.53
N MET A 317 -14.62 11.73 3.48
CA MET A 317 -14.55 10.76 4.57
C MET A 317 -15.68 10.94 5.60
N LYS A 318 -16.24 12.14 5.78
CA LYS A 318 -17.46 12.35 6.58
C LYS A 318 -18.68 11.69 5.93
N LEU A 319 -18.87 11.89 4.62
CA LEU A 319 -19.94 11.22 3.88
C LEU A 319 -19.86 9.70 4.03
N LEU A 320 -18.66 9.14 3.84
CA LEU A 320 -18.42 7.71 4.00
C LEU A 320 -18.70 7.21 5.41
N PHE A 321 -18.26 7.96 6.44
CA PHE A 321 -18.55 7.62 7.83
C PHE A 321 -20.06 7.59 8.08
N ASP A 322 -20.76 8.68 7.78
CA ASP A 322 -22.19 8.85 8.06
C ASP A 322 -23.03 7.79 7.32
N ASN A 323 -22.72 7.52 6.05
CA ASN A 323 -23.44 6.55 5.23
C ASN A 323 -23.26 5.10 5.70
N THR A 324 -22.16 4.80 6.40
CA THR A 324 -21.86 3.42 6.83
C THR A 324 -22.23 3.11 8.26
N VAL A 325 -22.47 4.12 9.12
CA VAL A 325 -22.83 3.92 10.54
C VAL A 325 -24.05 3.00 10.72
N CYS A 326 -25.05 3.10 9.84
CA CYS A 326 -26.27 2.30 9.93
C CYS A 326 -26.07 0.80 9.66
N PHE A 327 -24.96 0.44 9.01
CA PHE A 327 -24.65 -0.93 8.58
C PHE A 327 -23.68 -1.66 9.53
N VAL A 328 -23.11 -0.96 10.51
CA VAL A 328 -22.07 -1.49 11.43
C VAL A 328 -22.63 -1.81 12.82
N LYS A 329 -23.96 -1.85 12.95
CA LYS A 329 -24.66 -2.14 14.22
C LYS A 329 -24.66 -3.62 14.59
#